data_AF-A0A8C4ZW77-F1
#
_entry.id   AF-A0A8C4ZW77-F1
#
_cell.length_a   1.000
_cell.length_b   1.000
_cell.length_c   1.000
_cell.angle_alpha   90.00
_cell.angle_beta   90.00
_cell.angle_gamma   90.00
#
_symmetry.space_group_name_H-M   'P 1'
#
loop_
_entity.id
_entity.type
_entity.pdbx_description
1 polymer ?
#
loop_
_entity_poly.entity_id
_entity_poly.type
_entity_poly.pdbx_seq_one_letter_code
_entity_poly.pdbx_strand_id
1 'polypeptide(L)' 'MPRKALKVVTELHIRTVSCPGVHLWAKDYVYLSVCVMGQYQESPCVPAFFPLLLQQKMTFEKIFRFAVDPGDIAVMMECM' A
#
# COMPACT_ATOMS: atom_id res chain seq x y z
N MET A 1 -28.98 -18.93 -2.24
CA MET A 1 -28.09 -19.01 -1.06
C MET A 1 -27.11 -17.85 -1.10
N PRO A 2 -26.89 -17.09 -0.02
CA PRO A 2 -25.87 -16.04 -0.01
C PRO A 2 -24.48 -16.68 -0.19
N ARG A 3 -23.69 -16.19 -1.15
CA ARG A 3 -22.31 -16.63 -1.33
C ARG A 3 -21.45 -16.05 -0.21
N LYS A 4 -20.71 -16.89 0.49
CA LYS A 4 -19.69 -16.44 1.46
C LYS A 4 -18.57 -15.73 0.69
N ALA A 5 -18.08 -14.64 1.27
CA ALA A 5 -16.95 -13.88 0.75
C ALA A 5 -16.08 -13.47 1.94
N LEU A 6 -14.77 -13.36 1.71
CA LEU A 6 -13.84 -12.89 2.71
C LEU A 6 -13.38 -11.47 2.36
N LYS A 7 -13.33 -10.60 3.36
CA LYS A 7 -12.80 -9.23 3.24
C LYS A 7 -11.44 -9.19 3.92
N VAL A 8 -10.42 -8.77 3.18
CA VAL A 8 -9.09 -8.47 3.70
C VAL A 8 -8.94 -6.98 3.83
N VAL A 9 -8.47 -6.54 4.99
CA VAL A 9 -8.13 -5.15 5.28
C VAL A 9 -6.66 -5.08 5.64
N THR A 10 -5.91 -4.21 4.99
CA THR A 10 -4.49 -3.98 5.27
C THR A 10 -4.28 -2.54 5.68
N GLU A 11 -3.74 -2.33 6.87
CA GLU A 11 -3.31 -1.02 7.34
C GLU A 11 -1.79 -0.89 7.13
N LEU A 12 -1.39 0.04 6.26
CA LEU A 12 0.02 0.34 6.01
C LEU A 12 0.40 1.64 6.69
N HIS A 13 1.38 1.56 7.59
CA HIS A 13 1.88 2.71 8.34
C HIS A 13 3.27 3.09 7.84
N ILE A 14 3.39 4.21 7.13
CA ILE A 14 4.66 4.72 6.59
C ILE A 14 5.07 5.97 7.35
N ARG A 15 6.11 5.84 8.19
CA ARG A 15 6.64 6.99 8.93
C ARG A 15 7.62 7.80 8.09
N THR A 16 8.63 7.13 7.57
CA THR A 16 9.74 7.75 6.86
C THR A 16 10.25 6.83 5.75
N VAL A 17 10.66 7.40 4.62
CA VAL A 17 11.45 6.69 3.60
C VAL A 17 12.82 7.36 3.54
N SER A 18 13.89 6.60 3.76
CA SER A 18 15.26 7.08 3.69
C SER A 18 16.01 6.41 2.53
N CYS A 19 16.92 7.15 1.90
CA CYS A 19 17.82 6.63 0.88
C CYS A 19 19.18 7.35 1.00
N PRO A 20 20.09 6.86 1.85
CA PRO A 20 21.37 7.52 2.09
C PRO A 20 22.22 7.63 0.81
N GLY A 21 22.86 8.78 0.61
CA GLY A 21 23.75 9.01 -0.54
C GLY A 21 23.04 9.34 -1.86
N VAL A 22 21.71 9.34 -1.90
CA VAL A 22 20.92 9.64 -3.10
C VAL A 22 20.34 11.05 -3.02
N HIS A 23 20.48 11.80 -4.12
CA HIS A 23 19.78 13.06 -4.33
C HIS A 23 18.65 12.85 -5.31
N LEU A 24 17.45 13.31 -4.97
CA LEU A 24 16.32 13.32 -5.89
C LEU A 24 16.56 14.42 -6.94
N TRP A 25 16.32 14.10 -8.21
CA TRP A 25 16.40 15.09 -9.30
C TRP A 25 15.21 16.05 -9.30
N ALA A 26 14.06 15.62 -8.78
CA ALA A 26 12.91 16.48 -8.54
C ALA A 26 13.27 17.51 -7.45
N LYS A 27 13.07 18.80 -7.74
CA LYS A 27 13.51 19.88 -6.85
C LYS A 27 12.45 20.35 -5.86
N ASP A 28 11.18 20.05 -6.11
CA ASP A 28 10.08 20.66 -5.34
C ASP A 28 9.49 19.64 -4.36
N TYR A 29 8.58 18.79 -4.85
CA TYR A 29 7.85 17.85 -4.02
C TYR A 29 7.73 16.48 -4.70
N VAL A 30 7.67 15.44 -3.88
CA VAL A 30 7.43 14.06 -4.29
C VAL A 30 6.33 13.45 -3.43
N TYR A 31 5.71 12.37 -3.88
CA TYR A 31 4.76 11.58 -3.12
C TYR A 31 5.07 10.09 -3.30
N LEU A 32 4.51 9.25 -2.45
CA LEU A 32 4.51 7.81 -2.64
C LEU A 32 3.22 7.39 -3.32
N SER A 33 3.32 6.65 -4.42
CA SER A 33 2.22 5.83 -4.93
C SER A 33 2.43 4.40 -4.43
N VAL A 34 1.47 3.89 -3.67
CA VAL A 34 1.54 2.58 -3.02
C VAL A 34 0.48 1.68 -3.62
N CYS A 35 0.88 0.49 -4.08
CA CYS A 35 -0.02 -0.54 -4.55
C CYS A 35 -0.08 -1.70 -3.55
N VAL A 36 -1.28 -2.02 -3.06
CA VAL A 36 -1.54 -3.20 -2.23
C VAL A 36 -2.78 -3.90 -2.77
N MET A 37 -2.68 -5.21 -3.02
CA MET A 37 -3.80 -6.02 -3.55
C MET A 37 -4.42 -5.45 -4.85
N GLY A 38 -3.61 -4.79 -5.70
CA GLY A 38 -4.05 -4.15 -6.95
C GLY A 38 -4.76 -2.80 -6.78
N GLN A 39 -4.82 -2.27 -5.55
CA GLN A 39 -5.35 -0.94 -5.26
C GLN A 39 -4.21 0.05 -5.05
N TYR A 40 -4.33 1.21 -5.67
CA TYR A 40 -3.36 2.29 -5.55
C TYR A 40 -3.87 3.35 -4.57
N GLN A 41 -2.99 3.85 -3.70
CA GLN A 41 -3.19 5.04 -2.90
C GLN A 41 -1.93 5.91 -2.94
N GLU A 42 -2.13 7.21 -2.86
CA GLU A 42 -1.06 8.19 -2.90
C GLU A 42 -0.92 8.87 -1.55
N SER A 43 0.33 9.17 -1.15
CA SER A 43 0.57 10.06 -0.03
C SER A 43 0.37 11.52 -0.44
N PRO A 44 0.22 12.44 0.54
CA PRO A 44 0.48 13.84 0.29
C PRO A 44 1.88 14.08 -0.25
N CYS A 45 2.04 15.18 -0.98
CA CYS A 45 3.33 15.67 -1.43
C CYS A 45 4.20 16.12 -0.25
N VAL A 46 5.46 15.72 -0.25
CA VAL A 46 6.49 16.08 0.74
C VAL A 46 7.72 16.64 0.02
N PRO A 47 8.53 17.48 0.68
CA PRO A 47 9.75 18.00 0.07
C PRO A 47 10.65 16.90 -0.48
N ALA A 48 11.22 17.13 -1.67
CA ALA A 48 12.01 16.15 -2.41
C ALA A 48 13.45 15.97 -1.88
N PHE A 49 13.61 15.71 -0.57
CA PHE A 49 14.90 15.37 0.03
C PHE A 49 14.75 14.25 1.06
N PHE A 50 15.73 13.35 1.11
CA PHE A 50 15.71 12.26 2.08
C PHE A 50 16.17 12.72 3.47
N PRO A 51 15.59 12.18 4.56
CA PRO A 51 14.46 11.23 4.57
C PRO A 51 13.11 11.91 4.26
N LEU A 52 12.28 11.26 3.45
CA LEU A 52 10.90 11.68 3.19
C LEU A 52 10.06 11.42 4.43
N LEU A 53 9.61 12.49 5.10
CA LEU A 53 8.76 12.41 6.30
C LEU A 53 7.30 12.40 5.89
N LEU A 54 6.64 11.25 6.01
CA LEU A 54 5.29 11.03 5.46
C LEU A 54 4.23 10.92 6.55
N GLN A 55 4.54 10.21 7.64
CA GLN A 55 3.61 9.94 8.76
C GLN A 55 2.21 9.48 8.30
N GLN A 56 2.17 8.61 7.29
CA GLN A 56 0.92 8.18 6.65
C GLN A 56 0.39 6.87 7.25
N LYS A 57 -0.94 6.81 7.34
CA LYS A 57 -1.71 5.58 7.53
C LYS A 57 -2.61 5.39 6.31
N MET A 58 -2.43 4.30 5.58
CA MET A 58 -3.22 3.93 4.41
C MET A 58 -3.99 2.64 4.70
N THR A 59 -5.25 2.56 4.28
CA THR A 59 -6.10 1.37 4.49
C THR A 59 -6.56 0.84 3.15
N PHE A 60 -6.17 -0.40 2.83
CA PHE A 60 -6.55 -1.10 1.60
C PHE A 60 -7.57 -2.18 1.93
N GLU A 61 -8.56 -2.34 1.07
CA GLU A 61 -9.65 -3.30 1.29
C GLU A 61 -9.94 -4.10 0.03
N LYS A 62 -9.90 -5.43 0.12
CA LYS A 62 -10.27 -6.30 -0.99
C LYS A 62 -11.26 -7.37 -0.56
N ILE A 63 -12.31 -7.54 -1.36
CA ILE A 63 -13.32 -8.59 -1.18
C ILE A 63 -12.99 -9.74 -2.12
N PHE A 64 -12.66 -10.89 -1.55
CA PHE A 64 -12.46 -12.15 -2.24
C PHE A 64 -13.77 -12.93 -2.27
N ARG A 65 -14.54 -12.73 -3.34
CA ARG A 65 -15.91 -13.28 -3.49
C ARG A 65 -15.98 -14.80 -3.64
N PHE A 66 -14.85 -15.45 -3.89
CA PHE A 66 -14.75 -16.90 -4.11
C PHE A 66 -13.89 -17.62 -3.05
N ALA A 67 -13.29 -16.87 -2.13
CA ALA A 67 -12.58 -17.45 -1.01
C ALA A 67 -13.58 -17.93 0.04
N VAL A 68 -13.42 -19.16 0.50
CA VAL A 68 -14.20 -19.72 1.60
C VAL A 68 -13.30 -19.92 2.81
N ASP A 69 -12.03 -20.26 2.58
CA ASP A 69 -11.00 -20.41 3.60
C ASP A 69 -9.98 -19.25 3.53
N PRO A 70 -9.50 -18.71 4.67
CA PRO A 70 -8.42 -17.72 4.66
C PRO A 70 -7.12 -18.20 3.98
N GLY A 71 -6.84 -19.50 3.96
CA GLY A 71 -5.73 -20.09 3.23
C GLY A 71 -5.83 -19.89 1.72
N ASP A 72 -7.05 -19.89 1.15
CA ASP A 72 -7.28 -19.57 -0.27
C ASP A 72 -6.75 -18.17 -0.61
N ILE A 73 -6.92 -17.22 0.32
CA ILE A 73 -6.45 -15.83 0.17
C ILE A 73 -4.93 -15.77 0.07
N ALA A 74 -4.20 -16.53 0.90
CA ALA A 74 -2.75 -16.56 0.85
C ALA A 74 -2.25 -16.98 -0.53
N VAL A 75 -2.81 -18.06 -1.08
CA VAL A 75 -2.48 -18.55 -2.43
C VAL A 75 -2.83 -17.50 -3.50
N MET A 76 -4.00 -16.87 -3.39
CA MET A 76 -4.40 -15.80 -4.32
C MET A 76 -3.51 -14.56 -4.25
N MET A 77 -2.90 -14.27 -3.10
CA MET A 77 -1.97 -13.15 -2.93
C MET A 77 -0.58 -13.43 -3.50
N GLU A 78 -0.10 -14.68 -3.44
CA GLU A 78 1.18 -15.08 -4.03
C GLU A 78 1.19 -15.00 -5.56
N CYS A 79 0.03 -15.19 -6.18
CA CYS A 79 -0.16 -15.12 -7.63
C CYS A 79 -0.48 -13.71 -8.16
N MET A 80 -0.45 -12.69 -7.30
CA MET A 80 -0.92 -11.34 -7.60
C MET A 80 0.19 -10.38 -8.04
#